data_AF-A0A5Q0JV22-F1
#
_entry.id   AF-A0A5Q0JV22-F1
#
_cell.length_a   1.000
_cell.length_b   1.000
_cell.length_c   1.000
_cell.angle_alpha   90.00
_cell.angle_beta   90.00
_cell.angle_gamma   90.00
#
_symmetry.space_group_name_H-M   'P 1'
#
loop_
_entity.id
_entity.type
_entity.pdbx_description
1 polymer ?
#
loop_
_entity_poly.entity_id
_entity_poly.type
_entity_poly.pdbx_seq_one_letter_code
_entity_poly.pdbx_strand_id
1 'polypeptide(L)'
;MKKILIIVMLLSVQVVFAQTPEQQKMIEKAERMRDSILNSPEMKAVMQQDEVMKKKQKSNTKTKQKTIPNVKAKYDKYWTNTLSSNNDTKLKGWNNGVAYLVFDYGYDLRKDEVQYVKVGGIKADGTIELNPKNKVPILKPLKDFKHSNRLFDIHDPESYQLTNEDTGFKLNSYLLVYQNGVKIGTLTIGNSVKVTRNLLTPGDLYYGDEGYLLSWVYAEEACTLKANEDFKGDLSNTGTPLIVETNETYNLIFKPGWNLV
;
A
#
# COMPACT_ATOMS: atom_id res chain seq x y z
N MET A 1 36.31 -19.94 -53.79
CA MET A 1 36.26 -18.53 -53.35
C MET A 1 35.26 -18.43 -52.20
N LYS A 2 35.79 -18.42 -50.98
CA LYS A 2 35.06 -18.14 -49.72
C LYS A 2 35.24 -16.65 -49.44
N LYS A 3 34.16 -15.90 -49.17
CA LYS A 3 34.11 -14.66 -48.36
C LYS A 3 32.72 -14.02 -48.46
N ILE A 4 31.72 -14.74 -47.94
CA ILE A 4 30.47 -14.18 -47.43
C ILE A 4 30.49 -14.50 -45.93
N LEU A 5 31.21 -13.68 -45.18
CA LEU A 5 31.23 -13.61 -43.73
C LEU A 5 32.06 -12.37 -43.41
N ILE A 6 31.69 -11.61 -42.37
CA ILE A 6 32.28 -10.33 -41.94
C ILE A 6 31.56 -9.09 -42.52
N ILE A 7 30.25 -8.98 -42.35
CA ILE A 7 29.56 -7.65 -42.25
C ILE A 7 28.63 -7.58 -41.01
N VAL A 8 28.56 -8.62 -40.16
CA VAL A 8 27.59 -8.66 -39.03
C VAL A 8 28.27 -8.86 -37.66
N MET A 9 29.53 -8.47 -37.47
CA MET A 9 30.20 -8.78 -36.20
C MET A 9 31.26 -7.79 -35.71
N LEU A 10 30.99 -6.48 -35.73
CA LEU A 10 31.77 -5.50 -34.94
C LEU A 10 31.08 -4.12 -34.82
N LEU A 11 29.82 -4.12 -34.41
CA LEU A 11 29.13 -2.92 -33.88
C LEU A 11 28.69 -3.16 -32.42
N SER A 12 29.55 -3.80 -31.63
CA SER A 12 29.49 -3.74 -30.16
C SER A 12 30.38 -2.59 -29.69
N VAL A 13 29.97 -1.35 -29.96
CA VAL A 13 30.49 -0.19 -29.23
C VAL A 13 29.87 -0.25 -27.85
N GLN A 14 30.63 -0.75 -26.89
CA GLN A 14 30.33 -0.51 -25.48
C GLN A 14 30.41 0.99 -25.24
N VAL A 15 29.27 1.63 -25.06
CA VAL A 15 29.19 2.97 -24.46
C VAL A 15 29.41 2.77 -22.96
N VAL A 16 30.68 2.74 -22.56
CA VAL A 16 31.06 2.93 -21.16
C VAL A 16 30.79 4.40 -20.86
N PHE A 17 29.76 4.68 -20.06
CA PHE A 17 29.57 6.00 -19.46
C PHE A 17 30.76 6.29 -18.55
N ALA A 18 31.77 7.01 -19.06
CA ALA A 18 32.81 7.57 -18.23
C ALA A 18 32.20 8.67 -17.36
N GLN A 19 32.28 8.52 -16.02
CA GLN A 19 31.89 9.55 -15.08
C GLN A 19 32.70 10.82 -15.35
N THR A 20 32.05 11.97 -15.27
CA THR A 20 32.77 13.25 -15.46
C THR A 20 33.76 13.46 -14.31
N PRO A 21 34.91 14.11 -14.54
CA PRO A 21 35.91 14.39 -13.49
C PRO A 21 35.34 15.14 -12.27
N GLU A 22 34.23 15.87 -12.44
CA GLU A 22 33.52 16.55 -11.35
C GLU A 22 32.71 15.58 -10.48
N GLN A 23 32.05 14.60 -11.09
CA GLN A 23 31.35 13.53 -10.35
C GLN A 23 32.33 12.69 -9.54
N GLN A 24 33.51 12.39 -10.10
CA GLN A 24 34.54 11.64 -9.41
C GLN A 24 35.10 12.40 -8.19
N LYS A 25 35.27 13.73 -8.31
CA LYS A 25 35.64 14.58 -7.16
C LYS A 25 34.56 14.65 -6.08
N MET A 26 33.27 14.61 -6.45
CA MET A 26 32.18 14.57 -5.47
C MET A 26 32.14 13.23 -4.72
N ILE A 27 32.42 12.12 -5.41
CA ILE A 27 32.52 10.79 -4.81
C ILE A 27 33.71 10.74 -3.83
N GLU A 28 34.90 11.19 -4.23
CA GLU A 28 36.07 11.23 -3.34
C GLU A 28 35.84 12.13 -2.11
N LYS A 29 35.11 13.24 -2.27
CA LYS A 29 34.75 14.13 -1.15
C LYS A 29 33.76 13.46 -0.19
N ALA A 30 32.78 12.73 -0.72
CA ALA A 30 31.81 11.98 0.09
C ALA A 30 32.48 10.81 0.84
N GLU A 31 33.42 10.11 0.21
CA GLU A 31 34.22 9.06 0.84
C GLU A 31 35.08 9.61 1.97
N ARG A 32 35.78 10.73 1.77
CA ARG A 32 36.56 11.38 2.85
C ARG A 32 35.68 11.87 4.00
N MET A 33 34.48 12.38 3.72
CA MET A 33 33.53 12.77 4.76
C MET A 33 33.03 11.55 5.55
N ARG A 34 32.71 10.45 4.87
CA ARG A 34 32.32 9.18 5.51
C ARG A 34 33.45 8.64 6.38
N ASP A 35 34.68 8.63 5.88
CA ASP A 35 35.86 8.15 6.62
C ASP A 35 36.17 9.02 7.82
N SER A 36 35.97 10.33 7.71
CA SER A 36 36.10 11.28 8.84
C SER A 36 35.05 11.03 9.93
N ILE A 37 33.81 10.70 9.56
CA ILE A 37 32.72 10.39 10.50
C ILE A 37 32.98 9.05 11.19
N LEU A 38 33.36 8.01 10.43
CA LEU A 38 33.69 6.68 10.97
C LEU A 38 34.92 6.71 11.89
N ASN A 39 35.87 7.60 11.62
CA ASN A 39 37.06 7.74 12.45
C ASN A 39 36.93 8.71 13.62
N SER A 40 35.78 9.39 13.75
CA SER A 40 35.51 10.30 14.86
C SER A 40 35.52 9.54 16.21
N PRO A 41 36.00 10.17 17.30
CA PRO A 41 35.99 9.58 18.63
C PRO A 41 34.59 9.15 19.09
N GLU A 42 33.55 9.90 18.69
CA GLU A 42 32.15 9.67 19.03
C GLU A 42 31.61 8.41 18.34
N MET A 43 31.84 8.24 17.03
CA MET A 43 31.42 7.03 16.31
C MET A 43 32.17 5.78 16.79
N LYS A 44 33.46 5.92 17.13
CA LYS A 44 34.23 4.82 17.73
C LYS A 44 33.70 4.43 19.12
N ALA A 45 33.25 5.38 19.93
CA ALA A 45 32.63 5.11 21.22
C ALA A 45 31.28 4.38 21.08
N VAL A 46 30.46 4.76 20.09
CA VAL A 46 29.19 4.07 19.77
C VAL A 46 29.45 2.62 19.30
N MET A 47 30.42 2.41 18.40
CA MET A 47 30.78 1.05 17.95
C MET A 47 31.32 0.18 19.08
N GLN A 48 32.09 0.75 20.02
CA GLN A 48 32.57 0.03 21.20
C GLN A 48 31.43 -0.32 22.17
N GLN A 49 30.44 0.56 22.37
CA GLN A 49 29.25 0.23 23.15
C GLN A 49 28.43 -0.91 22.53
N ASP A 50 28.29 -0.92 21.20
CA ASP A 50 27.59 -1.98 20.47
C ASP A 50 28.32 -3.34 20.56
N GLU A 51 29.65 -3.36 20.50
CA GLU A 51 30.42 -4.58 20.70
C GLU A 51 30.35 -5.10 22.13
N VAL A 52 30.36 -4.20 23.13
CA VAL A 52 30.21 -4.57 24.54
C VAL A 52 28.80 -5.12 24.83
N MET A 53 27.77 -4.58 24.19
CA MET A 53 26.40 -5.10 24.28
C MET A 53 26.26 -6.48 23.61
N LYS A 54 26.88 -6.68 22.43
CA LYS A 54 26.90 -7.99 21.74
C LYS A 54 27.69 -9.05 22.50
N LYS A 55 28.79 -8.69 23.17
CA LYS A 55 29.56 -9.61 24.03
C LYS A 55 28.80 -9.95 25.32
N LYS A 56 28.09 -8.99 25.93
CA LYS A 56 27.20 -9.25 27.09
C LYS A 56 26.01 -10.15 26.75
N GLN A 57 25.50 -10.11 25.52
CA GLN A 57 24.45 -11.04 25.05
C GLN A 57 24.97 -12.47 24.82
N LYS A 58 26.23 -12.67 24.45
CA LYS A 58 26.81 -14.00 24.19
C LYS A 58 27.38 -14.71 25.42
N SER A 59 27.68 -14.00 26.52
CA SER A 59 28.28 -14.61 27.72
C SER A 59 27.30 -15.11 28.78
N ASN A 60 25.98 -14.86 28.63
CA ASN A 60 24.96 -15.26 29.61
C ASN A 60 24.12 -16.48 29.19
N THR A 61 24.69 -17.40 28.41
CA THR A 61 24.07 -18.69 28.08
C THR A 61 24.62 -19.83 28.93
N LYS A 62 24.25 -19.87 30.22
CA LYS A 62 24.15 -21.11 30.99
C LYS A 62 23.06 -20.98 32.05
N THR A 63 21.80 -21.18 31.65
CA THR A 63 20.76 -21.57 32.62
C THR A 63 19.63 -22.37 31.97
N LYS A 64 19.50 -23.61 32.47
CA LYS A 64 18.33 -24.51 32.52
C LYS A 64 17.29 -24.36 31.39
N GLN A 65 17.19 -25.42 30.57
CA GLN A 65 16.01 -25.75 29.77
C GLN A 65 14.75 -25.68 30.64
N LYS A 66 14.11 -24.51 30.70
CA LYS A 66 12.66 -24.44 30.87
C LYS A 66 12.13 -24.74 29.49
N THR A 67 11.47 -25.89 29.35
CA THR A 67 10.53 -26.14 28.27
C THR A 67 9.64 -24.90 28.18
N ILE A 68 9.88 -24.09 27.15
CA ILE A 68 8.97 -23.03 26.77
C ILE A 68 7.65 -23.76 26.55
N PRO A 69 6.60 -23.50 27.34
CA PRO A 69 5.32 -24.11 27.05
C PRO A 69 5.01 -23.77 25.60
N ASN A 70 4.70 -24.79 24.81
CA ASN A 70 4.26 -24.63 23.43
C ASN A 70 3.03 -23.73 23.50
N VAL A 71 3.25 -22.42 23.34
CA VAL A 71 2.15 -21.46 23.23
C VAL A 71 1.51 -21.86 21.92
N LYS A 72 0.38 -22.56 22.00
CA LYS A 72 -0.50 -22.79 20.85
C LYS A 72 -0.61 -21.45 20.13
N ALA A 73 -0.31 -21.46 18.82
CA ALA A 73 -0.33 -20.28 17.97
C ALA A 73 -1.51 -19.39 18.36
N LYS A 74 -1.21 -18.16 18.81
CA LYS A 74 -2.25 -17.19 19.13
C LYS A 74 -3.14 -17.04 17.90
N TYR A 75 -4.45 -17.17 18.11
CA TYR A 75 -5.48 -16.85 17.14
C TYR A 75 -5.13 -15.56 16.40
N ASP A 76 -5.19 -15.59 15.07
CA ASP A 76 -4.90 -14.46 14.19
C ASP A 76 -5.69 -13.23 14.68
N LYS A 77 -4.97 -12.20 15.14
CA LYS A 77 -5.53 -10.94 15.66
C LYS A 77 -6.49 -10.30 14.66
N TYR A 78 -6.27 -10.55 13.36
CA TYR A 78 -7.16 -10.12 12.29
C TYR A 78 -8.57 -10.68 12.49
N TRP A 79 -8.70 -12.00 12.67
CA TRP A 79 -9.99 -12.66 12.80
C TRP A 79 -10.73 -12.30 14.10
N THR A 80 -9.99 -12.01 15.17
CA THR A 80 -10.61 -11.57 16.44
C THR A 80 -11.36 -10.24 16.31
N ASN A 81 -10.99 -9.40 15.34
CA ASN A 81 -11.58 -8.07 15.14
C ASN A 81 -12.31 -7.92 13.80
N THR A 82 -12.54 -9.03 13.10
CA THR A 82 -13.18 -9.03 11.77
C THR A 82 -14.53 -9.71 11.84
N LEU A 83 -15.56 -8.98 11.42
CA LEU A 83 -16.86 -9.56 11.07
C LEU A 83 -16.90 -9.74 9.56
N SER A 84 -17.30 -10.91 9.08
CA SER A 84 -17.39 -11.20 7.66
C SER A 84 -18.73 -11.77 7.27
N SER A 85 -19.08 -11.56 6.01
CA SER A 85 -20.06 -12.37 5.29
C SER A 85 -19.46 -12.79 3.95
N ASN A 86 -19.82 -13.98 3.50
CA ASN A 86 -19.28 -14.55 2.27
C ASN A 86 -20.27 -14.41 1.11
N ASN A 87 -21.55 -14.75 1.33
CA ASN A 87 -22.56 -14.86 0.27
C ASN A 87 -23.89 -14.18 0.63
N ASP A 88 -23.92 -13.39 1.70
CA ASP A 88 -25.11 -12.64 2.08
C ASP A 88 -24.74 -11.20 2.46
N THR A 89 -25.75 -10.35 2.60
CA THR A 89 -25.55 -8.95 2.97
C THR A 89 -25.50 -8.76 4.48
N LYS A 90 -25.32 -9.82 5.29
CA LYS A 90 -25.50 -9.79 6.75
C LYS A 90 -24.24 -10.19 7.50
N LEU A 91 -23.68 -9.25 8.27
CA LEU A 91 -22.49 -9.51 9.09
C LEU A 91 -22.82 -10.46 10.24
N LYS A 92 -22.21 -11.65 10.23
CA LYS A 92 -22.35 -12.62 11.32
C LYS A 92 -21.69 -12.08 12.59
N GLY A 93 -22.40 -12.16 13.72
CA GLY A 93 -21.89 -11.68 15.00
C GLY A 93 -22.01 -10.16 15.23
N TRP A 94 -22.71 -9.44 14.33
CA TRP A 94 -22.99 -8.03 14.54
C TRP A 94 -23.88 -7.81 15.77
N ASN A 95 -23.39 -7.00 16.71
CA ASN A 95 -24.08 -6.65 17.95
C ASN A 95 -23.98 -5.15 18.28
N ASN A 96 -23.52 -4.33 17.34
CA ASN A 96 -23.35 -2.89 17.52
C ASN A 96 -24.62 -2.09 17.16
N GLY A 97 -25.80 -2.71 17.06
CA GLY A 97 -27.04 -1.97 16.73
C GLY A 97 -27.01 -1.32 15.35
N VAL A 98 -27.71 -0.19 15.16
CA VAL A 98 -27.72 0.52 13.86
C VAL A 98 -26.43 1.32 13.68
N ALA A 99 -25.80 1.21 12.52
CA ALA A 99 -24.63 1.98 12.13
C ALA A 99 -24.77 2.57 10.72
N TYR A 100 -23.95 3.58 10.43
CA TYR A 100 -23.87 4.24 9.14
C TYR A 100 -22.62 3.83 8.38
N LEU A 101 -22.77 3.65 7.07
CA LEU A 101 -21.66 3.51 6.14
C LEU A 101 -21.42 4.85 5.47
N VAL A 102 -20.20 5.34 5.59
CA VAL A 102 -19.83 6.68 5.12
C VAL A 102 -18.61 6.62 4.20
N PHE A 103 -18.64 7.45 3.17
CA PHE A 103 -17.56 7.64 2.22
C PHE A 103 -16.84 8.95 2.56
N ASP A 104 -15.58 8.86 2.99
CA ASP A 104 -14.77 10.03 3.30
C ASP A 104 -14.26 10.70 2.02
N TYR A 105 -14.35 12.03 1.97
CA TYR A 105 -13.86 12.83 0.86
C TYR A 105 -12.83 13.86 1.27
N GLY A 106 -12.66 14.10 2.57
CA GLY A 106 -11.71 15.08 3.07
C GLY A 106 -11.48 14.93 4.57
N TYR A 107 -10.58 15.73 5.08
CA TYR A 107 -10.30 15.85 6.50
C TYR A 107 -10.15 17.33 6.84
N ASP A 108 -10.95 17.79 7.78
CA ASP A 108 -10.92 19.16 8.27
C ASP A 108 -9.90 19.25 9.42
N LEU A 109 -8.68 19.66 9.07
CA LEU A 109 -7.58 19.86 10.02
C LEU A 109 -7.94 20.83 11.16
N ARG A 110 -8.89 21.75 10.95
CA ARG A 110 -9.27 22.75 11.97
C ARG A 110 -10.16 22.16 13.04
N LYS A 111 -10.91 21.11 12.69
CA LYS A 111 -11.84 20.42 13.58
C LYS A 111 -11.33 19.05 14.03
N ASP A 112 -10.25 18.58 13.43
CA ASP A 112 -9.77 17.20 13.60
C ASP A 112 -10.87 16.18 13.23
N GLU A 113 -11.58 16.44 12.14
CA GLU A 113 -12.75 15.66 11.73
C GLU A 113 -12.66 15.18 10.28
N VAL A 114 -12.99 13.91 10.06
CA VAL A 114 -13.18 13.35 8.72
C VAL A 114 -14.46 13.90 8.12
N GLN A 115 -14.36 14.47 6.93
CA GLN A 115 -15.50 14.90 6.14
C GLN A 115 -15.98 13.75 5.27
N TYR A 116 -17.26 13.42 5.37
CA TYR A 116 -17.83 12.26 4.70
C TYR A 116 -19.25 12.51 4.21
N VAL A 117 -19.70 11.68 3.28
CA VAL A 117 -21.10 11.55 2.90
C VAL A 117 -21.62 10.17 3.30
N LYS A 118 -22.86 10.10 3.77
CA LYS A 118 -23.51 8.81 4.04
C LYS A 118 -23.86 8.13 2.73
N VAL A 119 -23.46 6.86 2.60
CA VAL A 119 -23.68 6.02 1.40
C VAL A 119 -24.47 4.76 1.70
N GLY A 120 -24.71 4.46 2.98
CA GLY A 120 -25.48 3.29 3.39
C GLY A 120 -25.61 3.16 4.90
N GLY A 121 -25.94 1.96 5.35
CA GLY A 121 -26.00 1.62 6.76
C GLY A 121 -25.94 0.12 7.03
N ILE A 122 -25.73 -0.21 8.29
CA ILE A 122 -25.83 -1.55 8.83
C ILE A 122 -27.01 -1.53 9.80
N LYS A 123 -28.01 -2.38 9.55
CA LYS A 123 -29.17 -2.56 10.42
C LYS A 123 -28.76 -3.18 11.75
N ALA A 124 -29.66 -3.10 12.74
CA ALA A 124 -29.44 -3.70 14.05
C ALA A 124 -29.14 -5.21 14.01
N ASP A 125 -29.65 -5.91 13.00
CA ASP A 125 -29.41 -7.34 12.81
C ASP A 125 -28.11 -7.64 12.04
N GLY A 126 -27.39 -6.62 11.56
CA GLY A 126 -26.16 -6.77 10.79
C GLY A 126 -26.34 -6.73 9.27
N THR A 127 -27.57 -6.58 8.76
CA THR A 127 -27.80 -6.43 7.32
C THR A 127 -27.26 -5.10 6.81
N ILE A 128 -26.42 -5.16 5.78
CA ILE A 128 -25.83 -4.05 5.05
C ILE A 128 -26.79 -3.58 3.97
N GLU A 129 -27.05 -2.28 3.92
CA GLU A 129 -27.79 -1.62 2.85
C GLU A 129 -26.98 -0.45 2.29
N LEU A 130 -26.73 -0.48 1.00
CA LEU A 130 -25.99 0.54 0.26
C LEU A 130 -26.95 1.29 -0.65
N ASN A 131 -26.97 2.61 -0.54
CA ASN A 131 -27.83 3.48 -1.35
C ASN A 131 -27.19 4.86 -1.49
N PRO A 132 -26.06 4.95 -2.20
CA PRO A 132 -25.34 6.21 -2.33
C PRO A 132 -26.13 7.17 -3.23
N LYS A 133 -26.66 8.24 -2.62
CA LYS A 133 -27.47 9.27 -3.32
C LYS A 133 -26.85 10.65 -3.27
N ASN A 134 -26.06 10.92 -2.23
CA ASN A 134 -25.48 12.23 -2.00
C ASN A 134 -24.35 12.48 -3.00
N LYS A 135 -24.26 13.70 -3.53
CA LYS A 135 -23.06 14.13 -4.25
C LYS A 135 -21.92 14.31 -3.26
N VAL A 136 -20.68 14.11 -3.73
CA VAL A 136 -19.50 14.39 -2.93
C VAL A 136 -19.19 15.90 -3.03
N PRO A 137 -19.18 16.66 -1.92
CA PRO A 137 -19.12 18.13 -1.98
C PRO A 137 -17.78 18.70 -2.43
N ILE A 138 -16.67 18.02 -2.09
CA ILE A 138 -15.32 18.47 -2.40
C ILE A 138 -14.62 17.33 -3.11
N LEU A 139 -14.20 17.59 -4.34
CA LEU A 139 -13.51 16.65 -5.21
C LEU A 139 -12.23 17.28 -5.73
N LYS A 140 -11.28 16.42 -6.09
CA LYS A 140 -10.09 16.80 -6.81
C LYS A 140 -10.20 16.34 -8.27
N PRO A 141 -9.52 17.02 -9.21
CA PRO A 141 -9.40 16.54 -10.59
C PRO A 141 -8.89 15.09 -10.65
N LEU A 142 -9.40 14.29 -11.59
CA LEU A 142 -8.94 12.92 -11.83
C LEU A 142 -7.43 12.85 -12.07
N LYS A 143 -6.83 13.83 -12.76
CA LYS A 143 -5.37 13.88 -12.96
C LYS A 143 -4.54 13.91 -11.68
N ASP A 144 -5.11 14.37 -10.56
CA ASP A 144 -4.42 14.36 -9.26
C ASP A 144 -4.31 12.92 -8.71
N PHE A 145 -5.09 11.98 -9.23
CA PHE A 145 -5.10 10.59 -8.79
C PHE A 145 -3.77 9.88 -9.05
N LYS A 146 -3.07 10.21 -10.14
CA LYS A 146 -1.82 9.53 -10.53
C LYS A 146 -0.72 9.61 -9.47
N HIS A 147 -0.78 10.61 -8.58
CA HIS A 147 0.15 10.78 -7.46
C HIS A 147 -0.43 10.35 -6.11
N SER A 148 -1.70 9.92 -6.09
CA SER A 148 -2.31 9.35 -4.91
C SER A 148 -2.00 7.86 -4.94
N ASN A 149 -1.07 7.40 -4.10
CA ASN A 149 -0.71 5.99 -3.90
C ASN A 149 -1.89 5.19 -3.27
N ARG A 150 -3.07 5.32 -3.86
CA ARG A 150 -4.36 4.76 -3.43
C ARG A 150 -4.56 3.37 -4.04
N LEU A 151 -3.92 3.13 -5.18
CA LEU A 151 -3.71 1.84 -5.81
C LEU A 151 -2.24 1.51 -5.56
N PHE A 152 -1.98 0.72 -4.50
CA PHE A 152 -0.64 0.41 -4.00
C PHE A 152 0.18 -0.49 -4.94
N ASP A 153 -0.45 -0.89 -6.05
CA ASP A 153 -0.06 -1.88 -7.05
C ASP A 153 0.41 -1.25 -8.36
N ILE A 154 0.14 0.04 -8.60
CA ILE A 154 0.80 0.80 -9.68
C ILE A 154 1.90 1.69 -9.09
N HIS A 155 3.13 1.45 -9.52
CA HIS A 155 4.35 2.09 -9.00
C HIS A 155 4.81 3.28 -9.86
N ASP A 156 4.54 3.27 -11.17
CA ASP A 156 4.81 4.37 -12.09
C ASP A 156 3.56 5.24 -12.34
N PRO A 157 3.50 6.48 -11.79
CA PRO A 157 2.43 7.43 -12.06
C PRO A 157 2.23 7.79 -13.53
N GLU A 158 3.26 7.65 -14.36
CA GLU A 158 3.19 8.00 -15.78
C GLU A 158 2.59 6.85 -16.63
N SER A 159 2.35 5.68 -16.02
CA SER A 159 1.60 4.57 -16.66
C SER A 159 0.11 4.88 -16.83
N TYR A 160 -0.43 5.86 -16.09
CA TYR A 160 -1.85 6.21 -16.14
C TYR A 160 -2.21 6.97 -17.42
N GLN A 161 -3.22 6.47 -18.12
CA GLN A 161 -3.89 7.14 -19.23
C GLN A 161 -5.32 7.49 -18.82
N LEU A 162 -5.63 8.78 -18.85
CA LEU A 162 -6.86 9.33 -18.31
C LEU A 162 -7.70 9.97 -19.42
N THR A 163 -9.01 9.99 -19.26
CA THR A 163 -9.92 10.84 -20.06
C THR A 163 -10.70 11.76 -19.13
N ASN A 164 -11.05 12.95 -19.61
CA ASN A 164 -11.71 13.98 -18.81
C ASN A 164 -10.96 14.26 -17.49
N GLU A 165 -9.65 14.47 -17.60
CA GLU A 165 -8.69 14.63 -16.50
C GLU A 165 -9.08 15.68 -15.44
N ASP A 166 -9.84 16.68 -15.84
CA ASP A 166 -10.30 17.76 -14.96
C ASP A 166 -11.60 17.44 -14.20
N THR A 167 -12.26 16.31 -14.47
CA THR A 167 -13.49 15.90 -13.75
C THR A 167 -13.20 15.72 -12.26
N GLY A 168 -14.13 16.17 -11.40
CA GLY A 168 -14.08 15.83 -9.99
C GLY A 168 -14.16 14.32 -9.78
N PHE A 169 -13.21 13.78 -9.03
CA PHE A 169 -13.04 12.35 -8.83
C PHE A 169 -12.63 12.02 -7.39
N LYS A 170 -13.18 10.92 -6.85
CA LYS A 170 -12.71 10.33 -5.60
C LYS A 170 -12.90 8.82 -5.62
N LEU A 171 -11.86 8.10 -5.22
CA LEU A 171 -11.88 6.66 -5.00
C LEU A 171 -11.53 6.35 -3.53
N ASN A 172 -12.31 5.45 -2.93
CA ASN A 172 -11.99 4.81 -1.66
C ASN A 172 -12.17 3.29 -1.77
N SER A 173 -11.14 2.54 -1.37
CA SER A 173 -11.17 1.07 -1.31
C SER A 173 -11.95 0.51 -0.12
N TYR A 174 -12.59 1.38 0.66
CA TYR A 174 -13.37 1.04 1.84
C TYR A 174 -14.41 2.10 2.17
N LEU A 175 -15.37 1.73 3.03
CA LEU A 175 -16.28 2.66 3.70
C LEU A 175 -16.00 2.68 5.20
N LEU A 176 -16.13 3.83 5.84
CA LEU A 176 -16.03 3.93 7.29
C LEU A 176 -17.37 3.53 7.93
N VAL A 177 -17.31 2.84 9.06
CA VAL A 177 -18.49 2.45 9.85
C VAL A 177 -18.59 3.39 11.05
N TYR A 178 -19.69 4.14 11.12
CA TYR A 178 -19.95 5.10 12.19
C TYR A 178 -21.17 4.70 13.01
N GLN A 179 -21.06 4.84 14.34
CA GLN A 179 -22.17 4.72 15.26
C GLN A 179 -22.13 5.91 16.23
N ASN A 180 -23.27 6.59 16.41
CA ASN A 180 -23.39 7.71 17.34
C ASN A 180 -22.30 8.80 17.16
N GLY A 181 -21.91 9.07 15.91
CA GLY A 181 -20.85 10.04 15.59
C GLY A 181 -19.41 9.53 15.74
N VAL A 182 -19.21 8.28 16.20
CA VAL A 182 -17.88 7.69 16.41
C VAL A 182 -17.58 6.65 15.34
N LYS A 183 -16.36 6.65 14.80
CA LYS A 183 -15.86 5.58 13.93
C LYS A 183 -15.66 4.31 14.74
N ILE A 184 -16.37 3.25 14.39
CA ILE A 184 -16.27 1.94 15.05
C ILE A 184 -15.63 0.85 14.17
N GLY A 185 -15.38 1.15 12.89
CA GLY A 185 -14.74 0.20 11.99
C GLY A 185 -14.64 0.69 10.55
N THR A 186 -14.32 -0.26 9.68
CA THR A 186 -14.18 -0.08 8.24
C THR A 186 -14.85 -1.29 7.55
N LEU A 187 -15.62 -1.04 6.49
CA LEU A 187 -16.20 -2.05 5.62
C LEU A 187 -15.39 -2.12 4.32
N THR A 188 -14.88 -3.30 4.01
CA THR A 188 -14.24 -3.65 2.73
C THR A 188 -15.07 -4.74 2.05
N ILE A 189 -15.00 -4.80 0.72
CA ILE A 189 -15.63 -5.85 -0.08
C ILE A 189 -14.56 -6.42 -0.99
N GLY A 190 -14.35 -7.72 -0.93
CA GLY A 190 -13.39 -8.42 -1.79
C GLY A 190 -13.69 -9.91 -1.83
N ASN A 191 -13.03 -10.61 -2.74
CA ASN A 191 -13.21 -12.06 -2.92
C ASN A 191 -12.19 -12.90 -2.12
N SER A 192 -11.22 -12.26 -1.45
CA SER A 192 -10.17 -12.91 -0.68
C SER A 192 -9.94 -12.21 0.65
N VAL A 193 -9.78 -13.04 1.69
CA VAL A 193 -9.46 -12.58 3.04
C VAL A 193 -8.11 -11.86 3.08
N LYS A 194 -7.11 -12.39 2.37
CA LYS A 194 -5.77 -11.79 2.36
C LYS A 194 -5.78 -10.45 1.60
N VAL A 195 -6.52 -10.36 0.49
CA VAL A 195 -6.72 -9.10 -0.25
C VAL A 195 -7.34 -8.04 0.65
N THR A 196 -8.36 -8.39 1.43
CA THR A 196 -9.01 -7.44 2.35
C THR A 196 -8.16 -7.09 3.57
N ARG A 197 -7.28 -8.00 4.03
CA ARG A 197 -6.36 -7.79 5.16
C ARG A 197 -5.22 -6.82 4.85
N ASN A 198 -4.68 -6.82 3.64
CA ASN A 198 -3.52 -6.00 3.29
C ASN A 198 -3.76 -4.48 3.42
N LEU A 199 -5.02 -4.02 3.29
CA LEU A 199 -5.36 -2.61 3.48
C LEU A 199 -5.41 -2.16 4.95
N LEU A 200 -5.56 -3.07 5.91
CA LEU A 200 -5.75 -2.74 7.33
C LEU A 200 -4.48 -2.91 8.17
N THR A 201 -3.42 -3.47 7.59
CA THR A 201 -2.18 -3.81 8.30
C THR A 201 -0.96 -3.33 7.50
N PRO A 202 -0.65 -2.02 7.51
CA PRO A 202 0.60 -1.53 6.94
C PRO A 202 1.76 -2.17 7.71
N GLY A 203 2.50 -3.07 7.05
CA GLY A 203 3.71 -3.69 7.60
C GLY A 203 3.69 -5.20 7.77
N ASP A 204 2.53 -5.86 7.67
CA ASP A 204 2.49 -7.33 7.59
C ASP A 204 2.72 -7.75 6.13
N LEU A 205 3.99 -8.02 5.79
CA LEU A 205 4.44 -8.61 4.53
C LEU A 205 3.85 -10.02 4.33
N TYR A 206 2.57 -10.10 4.04
CA TYR A 206 1.97 -11.30 3.46
C TYR A 206 1.26 -10.86 2.19
N TYR A 207 2.01 -10.95 1.09
CA TYR A 207 1.53 -10.86 -0.29
C TYR A 207 0.11 -11.42 -0.37
N GLY A 208 -0.81 -10.59 -0.87
CA GLY A 208 -2.20 -10.98 -1.00
C GLY A 208 -2.29 -12.28 -1.78
N ASP A 209 -3.23 -13.15 -1.42
CA ASP A 209 -3.63 -14.19 -2.38
C ASP A 209 -4.29 -13.47 -3.57
N GLU A 210 -4.20 -14.07 -4.75
CA GLU A 210 -4.88 -13.57 -5.95
C GLU A 210 -6.35 -13.24 -5.64
N GLY A 211 -6.79 -12.05 -6.05
CA GLY A 211 -8.16 -11.65 -5.84
C GLY A 211 -8.40 -10.18 -6.13
N TYR A 212 -9.68 -9.81 -6.02
CA TYR A 212 -10.18 -8.48 -6.30
C TYR A 212 -10.74 -7.86 -5.03
N LEU A 213 -10.50 -6.55 -4.91
CA LEU A 213 -11.16 -5.69 -3.95
C LEU A 213 -12.02 -4.70 -4.71
N LEU A 214 -13.25 -4.50 -4.25
CA LEU A 214 -14.11 -3.46 -4.79
C LEU A 214 -13.80 -2.11 -4.15
N SER A 215 -13.67 -1.09 -4.99
CA SER A 215 -13.50 0.30 -4.61
C SER A 215 -14.74 1.12 -4.96
N TRP A 216 -15.11 2.02 -4.05
CA TRP A 216 -16.16 3.00 -4.27
C TRP A 216 -15.58 4.20 -4.99
N VAL A 217 -16.25 4.63 -6.05
CA VAL A 217 -15.83 5.77 -6.86
C VAL A 217 -16.98 6.73 -7.06
N TYR A 218 -16.71 8.02 -6.90
CA TYR A 218 -17.59 9.09 -7.36
C TYR A 218 -16.87 9.87 -8.47
N ALA A 219 -17.51 10.01 -9.62
CA ALA A 219 -17.05 10.81 -10.75
C ALA A 219 -18.11 11.83 -11.15
N GLU A 220 -17.76 13.10 -11.33
CA GLU A 220 -18.72 14.12 -11.77
C GLU A 220 -19.19 13.90 -13.21
N GLU A 221 -18.27 13.52 -14.08
CA GLU A 221 -18.52 13.22 -15.49
C GLU A 221 -18.09 11.79 -15.83
N ALA A 222 -18.47 11.32 -17.02
CA ALA A 222 -17.98 10.05 -17.52
C ALA A 222 -16.46 10.17 -17.75
N CYS A 223 -15.66 9.22 -17.27
CA CYS A 223 -14.22 9.25 -17.44
C CYS A 223 -13.64 7.84 -17.44
N THR A 224 -12.37 7.72 -17.80
CA THR A 224 -11.66 6.45 -17.82
C THR A 224 -10.32 6.57 -17.14
N LEU A 225 -9.92 5.50 -16.47
CA LEU A 225 -8.58 5.32 -15.94
C LEU A 225 -8.04 4.00 -16.48
N LYS A 226 -6.97 4.09 -17.26
CA LYS A 226 -6.24 2.93 -17.76
C LYS A 226 -4.82 2.99 -17.24
N ALA A 227 -4.25 1.84 -16.95
CA ALA A 227 -2.84 1.69 -16.61
C ALA A 227 -2.40 0.30 -17.05
N ASN A 228 -1.14 0.17 -17.43
CA ASN A 228 -0.52 -1.13 -17.63
C ASN A 228 0.92 -1.00 -17.15
N GLU A 229 1.27 -1.78 -16.13
CA GLU A 229 2.60 -1.80 -15.56
C GLU A 229 3.09 -3.23 -15.37
N ASP A 230 4.25 -3.52 -15.96
CA ASP A 230 5.09 -4.65 -15.58
C ASP A 230 6.08 -4.17 -14.51
N PHE A 231 5.86 -4.57 -13.26
CA PHE A 231 6.75 -4.23 -12.16
C PHE A 231 7.60 -5.41 -11.74
N LYS A 232 8.90 -5.15 -11.53
CA LYS A 232 9.82 -6.08 -10.88
C LYS A 232 10.60 -5.34 -9.81
N GLY A 233 10.44 -5.74 -8.56
CA GLY A 233 11.11 -5.04 -7.46
C GLY A 233 11.23 -5.87 -6.19
N ASP A 234 12.12 -5.40 -5.32
CA ASP A 234 12.29 -5.95 -3.97
C ASP A 234 11.23 -5.36 -3.03
N LEU A 235 10.31 -6.19 -2.56
CA LEU A 235 9.29 -5.80 -1.59
C LEU A 235 9.67 -6.16 -0.15
N SER A 236 10.92 -6.52 0.12
CA SER A 236 11.36 -6.81 1.48
C SER A 236 11.49 -5.54 2.33
N ASN A 237 10.99 -5.62 3.57
CA ASN A 237 11.26 -4.63 4.63
C ASN A 237 12.16 -5.21 5.75
N THR A 238 12.60 -6.47 5.61
CA THR A 238 13.30 -7.25 6.65
C THR A 238 14.76 -7.60 6.33
N GLY A 239 15.31 -7.12 5.21
CA GLY A 239 16.72 -7.29 4.84
C GLY A 239 17.07 -8.57 4.09
N THR A 240 16.10 -9.45 3.82
CA THR A 240 16.23 -10.54 2.83
C THR A 240 15.46 -10.16 1.58
N PRO A 241 16.12 -9.94 0.43
CA PRO A 241 15.44 -9.52 -0.79
C PRO A 241 14.30 -10.46 -1.17
N LEU A 242 13.12 -9.89 -1.42
CA LEU A 242 11.99 -10.61 -1.99
C LEU A 242 11.59 -9.93 -3.28
N ILE A 243 12.19 -10.44 -4.35
CA ILE A 243 11.90 -10.00 -5.70
C ILE A 243 10.54 -10.54 -6.11
N VAL A 244 9.62 -9.63 -6.37
CA VAL A 244 8.34 -9.94 -7.00
C VAL A 244 8.32 -9.44 -8.43
N GLU A 245 7.52 -10.10 -9.25
CA GLU A 245 7.16 -9.66 -10.58
C GLU A 245 5.63 -9.60 -10.62
N THR A 246 5.07 -8.46 -10.98
CA THR A 246 3.63 -8.24 -11.13
C THR A 246 3.36 -7.63 -12.50
N ASN A 247 2.23 -8.01 -13.10
CA ASN A 247 1.64 -7.31 -14.24
C ASN A 247 0.28 -6.80 -13.78
N GLU A 248 0.11 -5.48 -13.76
CA GLU A 248 -1.13 -4.84 -13.37
C GLU A 248 -1.72 -4.13 -14.57
N THR A 249 -2.97 -4.46 -14.91
CA THR A 249 -3.69 -3.84 -16.03
C THR A 249 -5.02 -3.30 -15.55
N TYR A 250 -5.18 -1.99 -15.65
CA TYR A 250 -6.45 -1.30 -15.45
C TYR A 250 -7.08 -0.87 -16.76
N ASN A 251 -8.37 -1.13 -16.87
CA ASN A 251 -9.23 -0.61 -17.92
C ASN A 251 -10.58 -0.20 -17.33
N LEU A 252 -10.55 0.84 -16.49
CA LEU A 252 -11.69 1.29 -15.71
C LEU A 252 -12.47 2.36 -16.46
N ILE A 253 -13.80 2.19 -16.51
CA ILE A 253 -14.73 3.10 -17.18
C ILE A 253 -15.78 3.52 -16.15
N PHE A 254 -15.82 4.82 -15.85
CA PHE A 254 -16.71 5.39 -14.85
C PHE A 254 -17.87 6.12 -15.49
N LYS A 255 -19.07 5.90 -14.96
CA LYS A 255 -20.26 6.69 -15.28
C LYS A 255 -20.32 7.91 -14.34
N PRO A 256 -20.99 9.00 -14.74
CA PRO A 256 -21.31 10.08 -13.82
C PRO A 256 -22.03 9.56 -12.57
N GLY A 257 -21.62 10.03 -11.40
CA GLY A 257 -22.14 9.63 -10.10
C GLY A 257 -21.35 8.48 -9.45
N TRP A 258 -22.08 7.63 -8.72
CA TRP A 258 -21.50 6.55 -7.93
C TRP A 258 -21.24 5.30 -8.78
N ASN A 259 -20.03 4.76 -8.63
CA ASN A 259 -19.58 3.52 -9.23
C ASN A 259 -19.01 2.60 -8.14
N LEU A 260 -19.18 1.30 -8.32
CA LEU A 260 -18.48 0.27 -7.57
C LEU A 260 -17.67 -0.52 -8.58
N VAL A 261 -16.34 -0.47 -8.45
CA VAL A 261 -15.39 -1.05 -9.42
C VAL A 261 -14.49 -2.07 -8.75
#